data_AF-Q07867-F1
#
_entry.id   AF-Q07867-F1
#
_cell.length_a   1.000
_cell.length_b   1.000
_cell.length_c   1.000
_cell.angle_alpha   90.00
_cell.angle_beta   90.00
_cell.angle_gamma   90.00
#
_symmetry.space_group_name_H-M   'P 1'
#
loop_
_entity.id
_entity.type
_entity.pdbx_description
1 polymer ?
#
loop_
_entity_poly.entity_id
_entity_poly.type
_entity_poly.pdbx_seq_one_letter_code
_entity_poly.pdbx_strand_id
1 'polypeptide(L)'
;MSNLAYQPEKQQRHAISPEKKVIVKKRASITLGEKVLLVLFAAAVLSVSLLIVSKAYAAYQTNIEVQKLEEQISSENKQIGDLEKSVADLSKPQRIMDIAKKNGLNLKDKKVKNIQE
;
A
#
# COMPACT_ATOMS: atom_id res chain seq x y z
N MET A 1 -91.61 -51.16 45.08
CA MET A 1 -91.52 -50.11 44.05
C MET A 1 -90.05 -49.94 43.69
N SER A 2 -89.78 -49.87 42.39
CA SER A 2 -88.50 -50.14 41.74
C SER A 2 -87.34 -49.25 42.21
N ASN A 3 -86.24 -49.88 42.64
CA ASN A 3 -84.93 -49.27 42.72
C ASN A 3 -84.43 -49.02 41.28
N LEU A 4 -84.20 -47.77 40.89
CA LEU A 4 -83.34 -47.43 39.73
C LEU A 4 -82.91 -45.95 39.83
N ALA A 5 -82.32 -45.56 40.95
CA ALA A 5 -81.57 -44.31 41.03
C ALA A 5 -80.21 -44.52 40.33
N TYR A 6 -80.25 -44.62 39.00
CA TYR A 6 -79.06 -44.70 38.15
C TYR A 6 -78.43 -43.31 38.12
N GLN A 7 -77.38 -43.15 38.92
CA GLN A 7 -76.53 -41.97 38.94
C GLN A 7 -75.78 -41.94 37.60
N PRO A 8 -76.09 -40.99 36.69
CA PRO A 8 -75.38 -40.92 35.42
C PRO A 8 -73.95 -40.53 35.75
N GLU A 9 -73.05 -41.47 35.47
CA GLU A 9 -71.62 -41.26 35.40
C GLU A 9 -71.40 -39.96 34.62
N LYS A 10 -70.98 -38.91 35.33
CA LYS A 10 -70.39 -37.73 34.72
C LYS A 10 -69.12 -38.24 34.07
N GLN A 11 -69.30 -38.69 32.83
CA GLN A 11 -68.30 -39.16 31.91
C GLN A 11 -67.21 -38.11 31.96
N GLN A 12 -66.10 -38.54 32.54
CA GLN A 12 -64.87 -37.80 32.66
C GLN A 12 -64.45 -37.47 31.23
N ARG A 13 -64.95 -36.34 30.71
CA ARG A 13 -64.25 -35.60 29.66
C ARG A 13 -62.93 -35.24 30.30
N HIS A 14 -61.99 -36.18 30.18
CA HIS A 14 -60.59 -35.91 30.04
C HIS A 14 -60.51 -34.91 28.90
N ALA A 15 -60.69 -33.64 29.26
CA ALA A 15 -60.20 -32.54 28.46
C ALA A 15 -58.70 -32.81 28.41
N ILE A 16 -58.27 -33.45 27.33
CA ILE A 16 -56.89 -33.49 26.89
C ILE A 16 -56.55 -32.01 26.77
N SER A 17 -56.03 -31.45 27.86
CA SER A 17 -55.64 -30.06 27.91
C SER A 17 -54.57 -29.95 26.82
N PRO A 18 -54.81 -29.17 25.75
CA PRO A 18 -53.87 -29.08 24.66
C PRO A 18 -52.55 -28.65 25.27
N GLU A 19 -51.57 -29.55 25.18
CA GLU A 19 -50.21 -29.35 25.64
C GLU A 19 -49.74 -28.07 24.95
N LYS A 20 -49.84 -26.95 25.68
CA LYS A 20 -49.42 -25.64 25.19
C LYS A 20 -47.93 -25.80 25.00
N LYS A 21 -47.53 -26.08 23.75
CA LYS A 21 -46.16 -25.97 23.28
C LYS A 21 -45.76 -24.54 23.54
N VAL A 22 -45.22 -24.30 24.73
CA VAL A 22 -44.60 -23.03 25.10
C VAL A 22 -43.44 -22.91 24.14
N ILE A 23 -43.65 -22.18 23.06
CA ILE A 23 -42.59 -21.73 22.18
C ILE A 23 -41.75 -20.83 23.08
N VAL A 24 -40.72 -21.43 23.68
CA VAL A 24 -39.76 -20.71 24.51
C VAL A 24 -39.01 -19.83 23.53
N LYS A 25 -39.54 -18.63 23.31
CA LYS A 25 -38.85 -17.58 22.59
C LYS A 25 -37.65 -17.23 23.47
N LYS A 26 -36.55 -17.96 23.28
CA LYS A 26 -35.24 -17.61 23.81
C LYS A 26 -34.86 -16.31 23.12
N ARG A 27 -35.39 -15.20 23.61
CA ARG A 27 -34.87 -13.89 23.27
C ARG A 27 -33.44 -13.94 23.81
N ALA A 28 -32.48 -14.12 22.92
CA ALA A 28 -31.08 -13.93 23.23
C ALA A 28 -30.95 -12.43 23.54
N SER A 29 -31.26 -12.07 24.79
CA SER A 29 -31.08 -10.73 25.29
C SER A 29 -29.58 -10.50 25.27
N ILE A 30 -29.12 -9.80 24.23
CA ILE A 30 -27.75 -9.35 24.10
C ILE A 30 -27.38 -8.66 25.41
N THR A 31 -26.37 -9.20 26.09
CA THR A 31 -25.94 -8.66 27.37
C THR A 31 -25.32 -7.28 27.16
N LEU A 32 -25.37 -6.41 28.16
CA LEU A 32 -24.75 -5.07 28.06
C LEU A 32 -23.26 -5.17 27.68
N GLY A 33 -22.56 -6.17 28.21
CA GLY A 33 -21.16 -6.45 27.90
C GLY A 33 -20.93 -6.85 26.43
N GLU A 34 -21.83 -7.65 25.85
CA GLU A 34 -21.74 -8.05 24.44
C GLU A 34 -21.86 -6.85 23.49
N LYS A 35 -22.73 -5.87 23.80
CA LYS A 35 -22.82 -4.63 23.00
C LYS A 35 -21.51 -3.85 23.02
N VAL A 36 -20.89 -3.73 24.19
CA VAL A 36 -19.59 -3.05 24.34
C VAL A 36 -18.49 -3.80 23.59
N LEU A 37 -18.47 -5.13 23.70
CA LEU A 37 -17.52 -5.97 22.97
C LEU A 37 -17.69 -5.82 21.46
N LEU A 38 -18.93 -5.80 20.95
CA LEU A 38 -19.21 -5.59 19.53
C LEU A 38 -18.76 -4.21 19.05
N VAL A 39 -18.98 -3.17 19.84
CA VAL A 39 -18.53 -1.81 19.50
C VAL A 39 -17.00 -1.74 19.49
N LEU A 40 -16.33 -2.30 20.49
CA LEU A 40 -14.86 -2.34 20.55
C LEU A 40 -14.28 -3.17 19.39
N PHE A 41 -14.90 -4.30 19.07
CA PHE A 41 -14.50 -5.13 17.95
C PHE A 41 -14.65 -4.38 16.62
N ALA A 42 -15.79 -3.73 16.39
CA ALA A 42 -16.01 -2.90 15.21
C ALA A 42 -15.00 -1.74 15.13
N ALA A 43 -14.74 -1.05 16.24
CA ALA A 43 -13.75 0.01 16.30
C ALA A 43 -12.32 -0.49 16.03
N ALA A 44 -11.96 -1.66 16.56
CA ALA A 44 -10.66 -2.28 16.32
C ALA A 44 -10.49 -2.66 14.84
N VAL A 45 -11.51 -3.27 14.22
CA VAL A 45 -11.50 -3.62 12.78
C VAL A 45 -11.34 -2.36 11.92
N LEU A 46 -12.09 -1.30 12.21
CA LEU A 46 -11.97 -0.02 11.51
C LEU A 46 -10.58 0.61 11.69
N SER A 47 -10.04 0.61 12.91
CA SER A 47 -8.70 1.13 13.21
C SER A 47 -7.63 0.38 12.43
N VAL A 48 -7.69 -0.95 12.39
CA VAL A 48 -6.73 -1.78 11.64
C VAL A 48 -6.84 -1.51 10.15
N SER A 49 -8.06 -1.41 9.61
CA SER A 49 -8.30 -1.09 8.20
C SER A 49 -7.68 0.27 7.80
N LEU A 50 -7.91 1.31 8.61
CA LEU A 50 -7.33 2.64 8.38
C LEU A 50 -5.79 2.62 8.41
N LEU A 51 -5.18 1.90 9.36
CA LEU A 51 -3.73 1.78 9.44
C LEU A 51 -3.14 1.08 8.21
N ILE A 52 -3.77 0.01 7.73
CA ILE A 52 -3.31 -0.71 6.52
C ILE A 52 -3.32 0.21 5.31
N VAL A 53 -4.43 0.92 5.06
CA VAL A 53 -4.55 1.86 3.95
C VAL A 53 -3.52 2.98 4.06
N SER A 54 -3.34 3.56 5.25
CA SER A 54 -2.37 4.62 5.49
C SER A 54 -0.93 4.18 5.21
N LYS A 55 -0.57 2.96 5.64
CA LYS A 55 0.77 2.38 5.43
C LYS A 55 1.01 2.00 3.97
N ALA A 56 0.00 1.45 3.29
CA ALA A 56 0.07 1.13 1.87
C ALA A 56 0.25 2.42 1.04
N TYR A 57 -0.50 3.48 1.36
CA TYR A 57 -0.36 4.77 0.71
C TYR A 57 1.01 5.41 0.96
N ALA A 58 1.49 5.41 2.21
CA ALA A 58 2.82 5.92 2.54
C ALA A 58 3.93 5.14 1.81
N ALA A 59 3.84 3.80 1.78
CA ALA A 59 4.79 2.97 1.06
C ALA A 59 4.77 3.24 -0.45
N TYR A 60 3.59 3.44 -1.04
CA TYR A 60 3.44 3.79 -2.46
C TYR A 60 4.02 5.17 -2.77
N GLN A 61 3.70 6.17 -1.96
CA GLN A 61 4.21 7.53 -2.11
C GLN A 61 5.74 7.57 -1.96
N THR A 62 6.30 6.91 -0.95
CA THR A 62 7.75 6.81 -0.78
C THR A 62 8.41 6.08 -1.95
N ASN A 63 7.79 5.03 -2.51
CA ASN A 63 8.34 4.34 -3.67
C ASN A 63 8.39 5.24 -4.91
N ILE A 64 7.37 6.06 -5.13
CA ILE A 64 7.35 7.07 -6.21
C ILE A 64 8.42 8.14 -5.97
N GLU A 65 8.59 8.60 -4.73
CA GLU A 65 9.60 9.61 -4.38
C GLU A 65 11.02 9.08 -4.62
N VAL A 66 11.29 7.83 -4.27
CA VAL A 66 12.57 7.16 -4.56
C VAL A 66 12.79 7.03 -6.07
N GLN A 67 11.80 6.57 -6.84
CA GLN A 67 11.93 6.47 -8.31
C GLN A 67 12.21 7.84 -8.96
N LYS A 68 11.52 8.90 -8.52
CA LYS A 68 11.77 10.27 -9.02
C LYS A 68 13.18 10.75 -8.68
N LEU A 69 13.67 10.43 -7.48
CA LEU A 69 15.02 10.78 -7.07
C LEU A 69 16.08 10.03 -7.88
N GLU A 70 15.87 8.73 -8.17
CA GLU A 70 16.74 7.94 -9.04
C GLU A 70 16.78 8.49 -10.47
N GLU A 71 15.64 8.89 -11.02
CA GLU A 71 15.55 9.51 -12.34
C GLU A 71 16.29 10.86 -12.39
N GLN A 72 16.19 11.67 -11.33
CA GLN A 72 16.94 12.92 -11.21
C GLN A 72 18.45 12.68 -11.17
N ILE A 73 18.91 11.73 -10.35
CA ILE A 73 20.34 11.35 -10.27
C ILE A 73 20.83 10.81 -11.62
N SER A 74 20.02 10.04 -12.35
CA SER A 74 20.37 9.54 -13.68
C SER A 74 20.50 10.68 -14.69
N SER A 75 19.59 11.65 -14.67
CA SER A 75 19.63 12.85 -15.51
C SER A 75 20.85 13.72 -15.22
N GLU A 76 21.17 13.94 -13.93
CA GLU A 76 22.36 14.68 -13.52
C GLU A 76 23.66 13.97 -13.94
N ASN A 77 23.77 12.65 -13.75
CA ASN A 77 24.93 11.88 -14.22
C ASN A 77 25.08 11.93 -15.74
N LYS A 78 23.97 11.92 -16.49
CA LYS A 78 24.00 12.08 -17.94
C LYS A 78 24.53 13.46 -18.33
N GLN A 79 24.08 14.52 -17.66
CA GLN A 79 24.60 15.88 -17.89
C GLN A 79 26.09 15.97 -17.59
N ILE A 80 26.55 15.37 -16.49
CA ILE A 80 27.99 15.30 -16.15
C ILE A 80 28.76 14.60 -17.28
N GLY A 81 28.31 13.42 -17.71
CA GLY A 81 28.97 12.68 -18.79
C GLY A 81 28.99 13.42 -20.13
N ASP A 82 27.92 14.16 -20.46
CA ASP A 82 27.87 14.98 -21.68
C ASP A 82 28.80 16.19 -21.58
N LEU A 83 28.96 16.78 -20.39
CA LEU A 83 29.91 17.86 -20.14
C LEU A 83 31.36 17.36 -20.20
N GLU A 84 31.65 16.20 -19.62
CA GLU A 84 32.97 15.54 -19.71
C GLU A 84 33.34 15.22 -21.17
N LYS A 85 32.39 14.70 -21.95
CA LYS A 85 32.58 14.48 -23.41
C LYS A 85 32.85 15.79 -24.15
N SER A 86 32.14 16.86 -23.78
CA SER A 86 32.35 18.19 -24.38
C SER A 86 33.74 18.72 -24.07
N VAL A 87 34.19 18.60 -22.81
CA VAL A 87 35.56 18.96 -22.42
C VAL A 87 36.59 18.11 -23.16
N ALA A 88 36.35 16.80 -23.28
CA ALA A 88 37.23 15.90 -24.01
C ALA A 88 37.33 16.30 -25.49
N ASP A 89 36.19 16.59 -26.14
CA ASP A 89 36.14 17.03 -27.54
C ASP A 89 36.85 18.38 -27.75
N LEU A 90 36.61 19.33 -26.86
CA LEU A 90 37.26 20.63 -26.88
C LEU A 90 38.78 20.51 -26.60
N SER A 91 39.22 19.55 -25.79
CA SER A 91 40.63 19.33 -25.46
C SER A 91 41.37 18.44 -26.46
N LYS A 92 40.71 17.98 -27.53
CA LYS A 92 41.35 17.12 -28.54
C LYS A 92 42.58 17.82 -29.16
N PRO A 93 43.75 17.17 -29.17
CA PRO A 93 44.96 17.73 -29.77
C PRO A 93 44.77 18.14 -31.23
N GLN A 94 43.98 17.37 -31.99
CA GLN A 94 43.64 17.70 -33.38
C GLN A 94 42.92 19.05 -33.47
N ARG A 95 41.94 19.31 -32.60
CA ARG A 95 41.23 20.60 -32.54
C ARG A 95 42.19 21.73 -32.19
N ILE A 96 43.07 21.52 -31.22
CA ILE A 96 44.08 22.52 -30.83
C ILE A 96 45.03 22.82 -32.00
N MET A 97 45.48 21.78 -32.71
CA MET A 97 46.34 21.90 -33.89
C MET A 97 45.64 22.64 -35.03
N ASP A 98 44.36 22.36 -35.26
CA ASP A 98 43.57 23.04 -36.29
C ASP A 98 43.34 24.52 -35.95
N ILE A 99 43.11 24.84 -34.66
CA ILE A 99 43.05 26.23 -34.18
C ILE A 99 44.42 26.91 -34.34
N ALA A 100 45.52 26.25 -33.98
CA ALA A 100 46.87 26.78 -34.13
C ALA A 100 47.19 27.09 -35.60
N LYS A 101 46.90 26.16 -36.52
CA LYS A 101 47.06 26.35 -37.97
C LYS A 101 46.23 27.51 -38.51
N LYS A 102 44.96 27.63 -38.08
CA LYS A 102 44.08 28.76 -38.45
C LYS A 102 44.62 30.11 -37.96
N ASN A 103 45.31 30.14 -36.82
CA ASN A 103 45.98 31.32 -36.28
C ASN A 103 47.41 31.53 -36.84
N GLY A 104 47.79 30.83 -37.91
CA GLY A 104 49.09 31.00 -38.56
C GLY A 104 50.26 30.30 -37.89
N LEU A 105 50.02 29.53 -36.81
CA LEU A 105 51.01 28.61 -36.25
C LEU A 105 51.05 27.34 -37.11
N ASN A 106 51.77 27.40 -38.22
CA ASN A 106 52.14 26.21 -38.95
C ASN A 106 53.45 25.69 -38.35
N LEU A 107 53.52 24.40 -38.02
CA LEU A 107 54.76 23.74 -37.60
C LEU A 107 55.67 23.61 -38.84
N LYS A 108 56.15 24.75 -39.36
CA LYS A 108 57.23 24.80 -40.32
C LYS A 108 58.52 24.49 -39.56
N ASP A 109 58.89 23.22 -39.52
CA ASP A 109 60.27 22.72 -39.49
C ASP A 109 61.23 23.27 -38.42
N LYS A 110 60.73 23.82 -37.30
CA LYS A 110 61.61 24.25 -36.20
C LYS A 110 62.04 23.05 -35.38
N LYS A 111 63.16 22.48 -35.83
CA LYS A 111 64.13 21.66 -35.07
C LYS A 111 63.83 21.69 -33.58
N VAL A 112 63.17 20.65 -33.08
CA VAL A 112 63.02 20.45 -31.65
C VAL A 112 64.43 20.21 -31.13
N LYS A 113 65.02 21.23 -30.52
CA LYS A 113 66.27 21.08 -29.77
C LYS A 113 65.87 20.30 -28.53
N ASN A 114 66.06 18.98 -28.56
CA ASN A 114 65.97 18.15 -27.36
C ASN A 114 67.04 18.68 -26.40
N ILE A 115 66.64 19.52 -25.46
CA ILE A 115 67.48 19.86 -24.31
C ILE A 115 67.28 18.69 -23.35
N GLN A 116 68.06 17.64 -23.56
CA GLN A 116 68.40 16.72 -22.49
C GLN A 116 69.51 17.43 -21.71
N GLU A 117 69.16 18.06 -20.59
CA GLU A 117 70.03 18.28 -19.43
C GLU A 117 69.19 18.67 -18.22
#